data_AF-A0AAP4QZQ8-F1
#
_entry.id   AF-A0AAP4QZQ8-F1
#
_cell.length_a   1.000
_cell.length_b   1.000
_cell.length_c   1.000
_cell.angle_alpha   90.00
_cell.angle_beta   90.00
_cell.angle_gamma   90.00
#
_symmetry.space_group_name_H-M   'P 1'
#
loop_
_entity.id
_entity.type
_entity.pdbx_description
1 polymer ?
#
loop_
_entity_poly.entity_id
_entity_poly.type
_entity_poly.pdbx_seq_one_letter_code
_entity_poly.pdbx_strand_id
1 'polypeptide(L)'
;MAEQEEKETVKGQCPHCGDERNCEVHGRVKKQWEWSDRSGNSVDGLIEHLFLECKGCETIFYESISCNSEDVEYWYDHNGDTQSEYVMHRTTYPKPTSRIKPSWLSAIVNTDMTLYTILDEMYLACDNGTYILTAIGLRTALDRAMEVLGIDQAATFVEKLKRLRDGGWIGETEHEILGIVTDAGNAAAHRGWRPDEQEVFQLVQAMEVFLQRAFIVGKQALGIKEKIPPKPARRK
;
A
#
# COMPACT_ATOMS: atom_id res chain seq x y z
N MET A 1 37.08 19.97 24.72
CA MET A 1 35.64 20.31 24.84
C MET A 1 35.18 20.55 23.42
N ALA A 2 34.47 19.59 22.82
CA ALA A 2 33.99 19.74 21.46
C ALA A 2 32.81 20.71 21.47
N GLU A 3 32.93 21.81 20.72
CA GLU A 3 31.79 22.67 20.40
C GLU A 3 30.72 21.79 19.76
N GLN A 4 29.57 21.67 20.42
CA GLN A 4 28.39 21.09 19.79
C GLN A 4 27.92 22.13 18.78
N GLU A 5 28.28 21.95 17.49
CA GLU A 5 27.58 22.63 16.40
C GLU A 5 26.09 22.33 16.56
N GLU A 6 25.30 23.40 16.71
CA GLU A 6 23.85 23.30 16.83
C GLU A 6 23.31 22.78 15.50
N LYS A 7 23.08 21.47 15.43
CA LYS A 7 22.65 20.84 14.19
C LYS A 7 21.24 21.28 13.83
N GLU A 8 21.09 21.72 12.59
CA GLU A 8 19.81 22.17 12.04
C GLU A 8 18.74 21.09 12.23
N THR A 9 17.55 21.52 12.64
CA THR A 9 16.40 20.64 12.81
C THR A 9 15.33 20.99 11.79
N VAL A 10 14.86 20.00 11.05
CA VAL A 10 13.78 20.14 10.07
C VAL A 10 12.63 19.19 10.39
N LYS A 11 11.47 19.44 9.79
CA LYS A 11 10.39 18.47 9.74
C LYS A 11 10.66 17.48 8.60
N GLY A 12 10.73 16.19 8.95
CA GLY A 12 10.91 15.09 8.00
C GLY A 12 9.89 13.99 8.24
N GLN A 13 9.46 13.31 7.18
CA GLN A 13 8.54 12.19 7.28
C GLN A 13 9.32 10.94 7.67
N CYS A 14 9.31 10.56 8.95
CA CYS A 14 10.13 9.44 9.44
C CYS A 14 9.56 8.10 8.94
N PRO A 15 10.37 7.25 8.28
CA PRO A 15 9.85 6.02 7.68
C PRO A 15 9.50 4.94 8.70
N HIS A 16 10.10 4.99 9.89
CA HIS A 16 9.78 4.07 10.99
C HIS A 16 8.56 4.53 11.79
N CYS A 17 8.44 5.83 12.08
CA CYS A 17 7.31 6.37 12.84
C CYS A 17 6.03 6.51 12.00
N GLY A 18 6.16 6.65 10.67
CA GLY A 18 5.03 6.81 9.76
C GLY A 18 4.38 8.20 9.75
N ASP A 19 4.94 9.16 10.47
CA ASP A 19 4.44 10.54 10.57
C ASP A 19 5.60 11.56 10.47
N GLU A 20 5.25 12.84 10.36
CA GLU A 20 6.20 13.95 10.40
C GLU A 20 6.82 14.10 11.80
N ARG A 21 8.15 14.12 11.86
CA ARG A 21 8.93 14.22 13.10
C ARG A 21 9.96 15.35 13.01
N ASN A 22 10.43 15.79 14.17
CA ASN A 22 11.61 16.65 14.23
C ASN A 22 12.83 15.79 13.94
N CYS A 23 13.59 16.15 12.92
CA CYS A 23 14.75 15.41 12.47
C CYS A 23 15.98 16.31 12.43
N GLU A 24 17.10 15.77 12.90
CA GLU A 24 18.41 16.40 12.80
C GLU A 24 18.97 16.23 11.39
N VAL A 25 19.48 17.31 10.80
CA VAL A 25 20.09 17.28 9.48
C VAL A 25 21.57 16.90 9.60
N HIS A 26 21.93 15.79 8.97
CA HIS A 26 23.33 15.34 8.83
C HIS A 26 23.94 15.73 7.48
N GLY A 27 23.11 15.97 6.47
CA GLY A 27 23.56 16.43 5.16
C GLY A 27 22.45 17.10 4.37
N ARG A 28 22.79 18.15 3.63
CA ARG A 28 21.88 18.86 2.74
C ARG A 28 22.59 19.21 1.44
N VAL A 29 21.96 18.91 0.31
CA VAL A 29 22.44 19.31 -1.01
C VAL A 29 21.27 19.82 -1.85
N LYS A 30 21.34 21.06 -2.32
CA LYS A 30 20.38 21.62 -3.27
C LYS A 30 20.97 21.59 -4.68
N LYS A 31 20.20 21.10 -5.66
CA LYS A 31 20.60 21.08 -7.06
C LYS A 31 19.46 21.57 -7.94
N GLN A 32 19.81 22.43 -8.88
CA GLN A 32 18.95 22.70 -10.03
C GLN A 32 19.15 21.60 -11.07
N TRP A 33 18.09 21.30 -11.81
CA TRP A 33 18.13 20.38 -12.92
C TRP A 33 17.32 20.94 -14.08
N GLU A 34 17.68 20.50 -15.28
CA GLU A 34 16.98 20.83 -16.51
C GLU A 34 16.88 19.55 -17.34
N TRP A 35 15.72 19.32 -17.92
CA TRP A 35 15.44 18.26 -18.84
C TRP A 35 14.93 18.86 -20.15
N SER A 36 15.34 18.29 -21.29
CA SER A 36 14.80 18.65 -22.59
C SER A 36 14.66 17.42 -23.48
N ASP A 37 13.58 17.38 -24.26
CA ASP A 37 13.31 16.34 -25.25
C ASP A 37 14.06 16.54 -26.58
N ARG A 38 14.87 17.61 -26.67
CA ARG A 38 15.59 18.05 -27.89
C ARG A 38 14.68 18.33 -29.10
N SER A 39 13.38 18.41 -28.87
CA SER A 39 12.33 18.67 -29.86
C SER A 39 11.60 19.99 -29.57
N GLY A 40 12.11 20.78 -28.61
CA GLY A 40 11.62 22.10 -28.25
C GLY A 40 10.90 22.17 -26.91
N ASN A 41 10.70 21.03 -26.23
CA ASN A 41 10.14 21.01 -24.89
C ASN A 41 11.28 20.89 -23.86
N SER A 42 11.16 21.65 -22.78
CA SER A 42 12.08 21.62 -21.64
C SER A 42 11.32 21.81 -20.34
N VAL A 43 11.83 21.19 -19.29
CA VAL A 43 11.34 21.34 -17.92
C VAL A 43 12.55 21.56 -17.04
N ASP A 44 12.52 22.57 -16.21
CA ASP A 44 13.54 22.79 -15.18
C ASP A 44 12.94 22.66 -13.79
N GLY A 45 13.80 22.51 -12.80
CA GLY A 45 13.35 22.35 -11.43
C GLY A 45 14.47 22.41 -10.41
N LEU A 46 14.06 22.34 -9.15
CA LEU A 46 14.95 22.27 -8.00
C LEU A 46 14.70 20.96 -7.27
N ILE A 47 15.78 20.32 -6.82
CA ILE A 47 15.72 19.21 -5.88
C ILE A 47 16.63 19.50 -4.68
N GLU A 48 16.08 19.33 -3.50
CA GLU A 48 16.79 19.35 -2.23
C GLU A 48 16.90 17.93 -1.69
N HIS A 49 18.13 17.51 -1.43
CA HIS A 49 18.49 16.22 -0.86
C HIS A 49 18.84 16.39 0.61
N LEU A 50 18.20 15.63 1.49
CA LEU A 50 18.37 15.68 2.94
C LEU A 50 18.76 14.30 3.47
N PHE A 51 19.74 14.26 4.35
CA PHE A 51 20.09 13.08 5.16
C PHE A 51 19.77 13.40 6.61
N LEU A 52 18.82 12.66 7.18
CA LEU A 52 18.09 13.04 8.39
C LEU A 52 18.17 11.95 9.46
N GLU A 53 18.17 12.34 10.73
CA GLU A 53 18.01 11.43 11.87
C GLU A 53 16.80 11.85 12.72
N CYS A 54 15.86 10.92 12.94
CA CYS A 54 14.66 11.20 13.73
C CYS A 54 14.99 11.37 15.22
N LYS A 55 14.64 12.53 15.81
CA LYS A 55 14.86 12.78 17.26
C LYS A 55 13.95 11.97 18.20
N GLY A 56 13.03 11.16 17.65
CA GLY A 56 12.11 10.33 18.43
C GLY A 56 12.46 8.84 18.46
N CYS A 57 12.86 8.28 17.32
CA CYS A 57 13.19 6.85 17.19
C CYS A 57 14.62 6.59 16.69
N GLU A 58 15.43 7.65 16.54
CA GLU A 58 16.85 7.58 16.13
C GLU A 58 17.07 6.95 14.74
N THR A 59 16.00 6.77 13.95
CA THR A 59 16.10 6.24 12.59
C THR A 59 16.78 7.26 11.68
N ILE A 60 17.82 6.82 10.98
CA ILE A 60 18.54 7.58 9.95
C ILE A 60 17.94 7.27 8.58
N PHE A 61 17.62 8.30 7.80
CA PHE A 61 16.94 8.16 6.50
C PHE A 61 17.28 9.30 5.54
N TYR A 62 16.91 9.11 4.27
CA TYR A 62 17.09 10.10 3.22
C TYR A 62 15.74 10.67 2.79
N GLU A 63 15.69 11.94 2.47
CA GLU A 63 14.50 12.60 1.96
C GLU A 63 14.85 13.53 0.81
N SER A 64 14.04 13.52 -0.25
CA SER A 64 14.14 14.46 -1.37
C SER A 64 12.91 15.33 -1.46
N ILE A 65 13.10 16.63 -1.63
CA ILE A 65 12.04 17.60 -1.87
C ILE A 65 12.28 18.22 -3.25
N SER A 66 11.33 18.10 -4.17
CA SER A 66 11.49 18.58 -5.54
C SER A 66 10.29 19.36 -6.04
N CYS A 67 10.55 20.36 -6.86
CA CYS A 67 9.55 21.08 -7.67
C CYS A 67 10.05 21.23 -9.11
N ASN A 68 9.13 21.52 -10.04
CA ASN A 68 9.45 21.74 -11.45
C ASN A 68 8.59 22.83 -12.09
N SER A 69 9.03 23.34 -13.25
CA SER A 69 8.41 24.45 -13.99
C SER A 69 6.95 24.21 -14.40
N GLU A 70 6.55 22.94 -14.57
CA GLU A 70 5.23 22.56 -15.09
C GLU A 70 4.21 22.24 -13.98
N ASP A 71 4.67 22.08 -12.74
CA ASP A 71 3.84 21.67 -11.61
C ASP A 71 3.58 22.85 -10.67
N VAL A 72 2.59 23.65 -11.07
CA VAL A 72 2.27 24.95 -10.48
C VAL A 72 0.80 24.99 -10.13
N GLU A 73 0.49 25.35 -8.88
CA GLU A 73 -0.87 25.62 -8.44
C GLU A 73 -1.19 27.10 -8.67
N TYR A 74 -2.34 27.38 -9.32
CA TYR A 74 -2.80 28.73 -9.61
C TYR A 74 -4.01 29.09 -8.76
N TRP A 75 -4.02 30.28 -8.18
CA TRP A 75 -5.18 30.81 -7.46
C TRP A 75 -5.36 32.31 -7.74
N TYR A 76 -6.50 32.85 -7.33
CA TYR A 76 -6.81 34.27 -7.44
C TYR A 76 -6.83 34.89 -6.06
N ASP A 77 -6.18 36.04 -5.90
CA ASP A 77 -6.25 36.80 -4.65
C ASP A 77 -7.55 37.62 -4.55
N HIS A 78 -7.69 38.38 -3.46
CA HIS A 78 -8.88 39.20 -3.21
C HIS A 78 -9.10 40.31 -4.27
N ASN A 79 -8.05 40.69 -5.00
CA ASN A 79 -8.12 41.67 -6.08
C ASN A 79 -8.40 41.02 -7.45
N GLY A 80 -8.45 39.69 -7.52
CA GLY A 80 -8.63 38.92 -8.75
C GLY A 80 -7.33 38.70 -9.54
N ASP A 81 -6.18 39.04 -8.97
CA ASP A 81 -4.89 38.82 -9.62
C ASP A 81 -4.50 37.34 -9.54
N THR A 82 -3.94 36.81 -10.63
CA THR A 82 -3.46 35.42 -10.69
C THR A 82 -2.16 35.28 -9.91
N GLN A 83 -2.17 34.39 -8.93
CA GLN A 83 -1.03 33.97 -8.14
C GLN A 83 -0.66 32.54 -8.51
N SER A 84 0.61 32.20 -8.34
CA SER A 84 1.14 30.89 -8.69
C SER A 84 2.25 30.45 -7.74
N GLU A 85 2.24 29.20 -7.31
CA GLU A 85 3.31 28.59 -6.51
C GLU A 85 3.61 27.19 -7.02
N TYR A 86 4.90 26.84 -7.00
CA TYR A 86 5.37 25.52 -7.38
C TYR A 86 4.93 24.48 -6.34
N VAL A 87 4.35 23.38 -6.82
CA VAL A 87 4.00 22.25 -5.97
C VAL A 87 5.28 21.53 -5.52
N MET A 88 5.45 21.42 -4.20
CA MET A 88 6.61 20.77 -3.59
C MET A 88 6.30 19.29 -3.33
N HIS A 89 7.02 18.40 -4.01
CA HIS A 89 6.90 16.95 -3.81
C HIS A 89 7.98 16.45 -2.88
N ARG A 90 7.58 15.78 -1.80
CA ARG A 90 8.48 15.17 -0.82
C ARG A 90 8.49 13.66 -0.98
N THR A 91 9.67 13.04 -0.93
CA THR A 91 9.83 11.60 -0.96
C THR A 91 10.86 11.14 0.05
N THR A 92 10.47 10.25 0.95
CA THR A 92 11.34 9.65 1.97
C THR A 92 11.82 8.28 1.52
N TYR A 93 13.08 7.96 1.81
CA TYR A 93 13.71 6.65 1.58
C TYR A 93 14.36 6.10 2.86
N PRO A 94 14.12 4.81 3.19
CA PRO A 94 13.11 3.94 2.55
C PRO A 94 11.72 4.55 2.68
N LYS A 95 10.81 4.27 1.73
CA LYS A 95 9.43 4.75 1.88
C LYS A 95 8.92 4.26 3.25
N PRO A 96 8.23 5.12 4.02
CA PRO A 96 7.61 4.66 5.25
C PRO A 96 6.84 3.39 4.95
N THR A 97 7.06 2.33 5.73
CA THR A 97 6.30 1.08 5.58
C THR A 97 4.84 1.49 5.59
N SER A 98 4.13 1.29 4.47
CA SER A 98 2.81 1.90 4.39
C SER A 98 1.93 1.28 5.47
N ARG A 99 0.96 2.07 5.95
CA ARG A 99 -0.07 1.63 6.89
C ARG A 99 -0.89 0.43 6.38
N ILE A 100 -0.66 -0.03 5.15
CA ILE A 100 -1.50 -1.02 4.48
C ILE A 100 -1.15 -2.45 4.91
N LYS A 101 0.11 -2.79 5.22
CA LYS A 101 0.43 -4.19 5.58
C LYS A 101 -0.28 -4.59 6.89
N PRO A 102 -1.23 -5.53 6.87
CA PRO A 102 -1.95 -5.89 8.07
C PRO A 102 -1.08 -6.75 8.98
N SER A 103 -1.26 -6.61 10.30
CA SER A 103 -0.48 -7.35 11.30
C SER A 103 -0.59 -8.87 11.16
N TRP A 104 -1.68 -9.37 10.57
CA TRP A 104 -1.91 -10.79 10.33
C TRP A 104 -1.18 -11.33 9.10
N LEU A 105 -0.61 -10.49 8.22
CA LEU A 105 0.05 -10.93 6.98
C LEU A 105 1.15 -11.96 7.24
N SER A 106 1.97 -11.73 8.28
CA SER A 106 3.04 -12.64 8.67
C SER A 106 2.55 -14.04 9.06
N ALA A 107 1.31 -14.17 9.52
CA ALA A 107 0.72 -15.46 9.86
C ALA A 107 0.38 -16.32 8.63
N ILE A 108 0.27 -15.72 7.43
CA ILE A 108 0.05 -16.46 6.18
C ILE A 108 1.24 -17.37 5.85
N VAL A 109 2.46 -17.02 6.26
CA VAL A 109 3.65 -17.88 6.10
C VAL A 109 3.42 -19.30 6.64
N ASN A 110 2.67 -19.42 7.74
CA ASN A 110 2.34 -20.72 8.35
C ASN A 110 1.30 -21.53 7.56
N THR A 111 0.64 -20.92 6.58
CA THR A 111 -0.36 -21.56 5.73
C THR A 111 0.18 -21.82 4.33
N ASP A 112 0.76 -20.81 3.67
CA ASP A 112 1.35 -20.95 2.34
C ASP A 112 2.40 -19.84 2.09
N MET A 113 3.66 -20.25 1.88
CA MET A 113 4.78 -19.32 1.66
C MET A 113 4.66 -18.57 0.33
N THR A 114 4.12 -19.22 -0.70
CA THR A 114 3.93 -18.61 -2.03
C THR A 114 2.89 -17.50 -1.96
N LEU A 115 1.75 -17.73 -1.30
CA LEU A 115 0.73 -16.73 -1.06
C LEU A 115 1.28 -15.53 -0.27
N TYR A 116 2.07 -15.79 0.79
CA TYR A 116 2.73 -14.72 1.53
C TYR A 116 3.64 -13.88 0.62
N THR A 117 4.46 -14.52 -0.21
CA THR A 117 5.39 -13.83 -1.11
C THR A 117 4.64 -12.95 -2.12
N ILE A 118 3.58 -13.47 -2.74
CA ILE A 118 2.73 -12.72 -3.68
C ILE A 118 2.11 -11.50 -2.98
N LEU A 119 1.60 -11.67 -1.76
CA LEU A 119 1.00 -10.58 -1.00
C LEU A 119 2.04 -9.54 -0.61
N ASP A 120 3.23 -9.95 -0.16
CA ASP A 120 4.31 -9.04 0.21
C ASP A 120 4.77 -8.17 -0.98
N GLU A 121 4.91 -8.78 -2.16
CA GLU A 121 5.19 -8.06 -3.42
C GLU A 121 4.03 -7.16 -3.84
N MET A 122 2.78 -7.61 -3.69
CA MET A 122 1.59 -6.79 -3.99
C MET A 122 1.52 -5.55 -3.10
N TYR A 123 1.77 -5.69 -1.80
CA TYR A 123 1.86 -4.56 -0.88
C TYR A 123 3.04 -3.65 -1.22
N LEU A 124 4.21 -4.20 -1.56
CA LEU A 124 5.35 -3.40 -2.02
C LEU A 124 4.99 -2.58 -3.26
N ALA A 125 4.25 -3.17 -4.21
CA ALA A 125 3.76 -2.47 -5.39
C ALA A 125 2.77 -1.35 -5.02
N CYS A 126 1.86 -1.63 -4.08
CA CYS A 126 0.88 -0.67 -3.56
C CYS A 126 1.57 0.53 -2.89
N ASP A 127 2.50 0.25 -1.97
CA ASP A 127 3.31 1.25 -1.26
C ASP A 127 4.13 2.13 -2.20
N ASN A 128 4.44 1.60 -3.39
CA ASN A 128 5.19 2.32 -4.41
C ASN A 128 4.33 3.11 -5.41
N GLY A 129 3.00 3.11 -5.27
CA GLY A 129 2.11 3.78 -6.22
C GLY A 129 2.00 3.05 -7.57
N THR A 130 2.42 1.78 -7.63
CA THR A 130 2.41 1.00 -8.88
C THR A 130 1.09 0.24 -9.04
N TYR A 131 0.00 1.00 -9.14
CA TYR A 131 -1.38 0.51 -9.02
C TYR A 131 -1.80 -0.54 -10.04
N ILE A 132 -1.25 -0.49 -11.27
CA ILE A 132 -1.45 -1.56 -12.27
C ILE A 132 -0.89 -2.90 -11.75
N LEU A 133 0.32 -2.88 -11.18
CA LEU A 133 0.96 -4.08 -10.63
C LEU A 133 0.26 -4.54 -9.35
N THR A 134 -0.22 -3.61 -8.52
CA THR A 134 -1.03 -3.96 -7.34
C THR A 134 -2.29 -4.72 -7.74
N ALA A 135 -3.06 -4.25 -8.73
CA ALA A 135 -4.26 -4.93 -9.22
C ALA A 135 -3.97 -6.33 -9.78
N ILE A 136 -2.86 -6.49 -10.51
CA ILE A 136 -2.38 -7.79 -11.00
C ILE A 136 -1.99 -8.71 -9.84
N GLY A 137 -1.28 -8.16 -8.84
CA GLY A 137 -0.89 -8.85 -7.62
C GLY A 137 -2.09 -9.34 -6.82
N LEU A 138 -3.14 -8.52 -6.69
CA LEU A 138 -4.39 -8.91 -6.02
C LEU A 138 -5.05 -10.11 -6.70
N ARG A 139 -5.17 -10.09 -8.03
CA ARG A 139 -5.73 -11.24 -8.76
C ARG A 139 -4.88 -12.49 -8.57
N THR A 140 -3.56 -12.37 -8.63
CA THR A 140 -2.63 -13.48 -8.43
C THR A 140 -2.73 -14.06 -7.01
N ALA A 141 -2.84 -13.19 -5.99
CA ALA A 141 -3.03 -13.58 -4.61
C ALA A 141 -4.37 -14.31 -4.40
N LEU A 142 -5.46 -13.83 -5.04
CA LEU A 142 -6.77 -14.49 -4.99
C LEU A 142 -6.70 -15.90 -5.56
N ASP A 143 -6.04 -16.07 -6.71
CA ASP A 143 -5.91 -17.37 -7.35
C ASP A 143 -5.18 -18.38 -6.46
N ARG A 144 -4.04 -17.95 -5.90
CA ARG A 144 -3.26 -18.77 -4.99
C ARG A 144 -4.04 -19.08 -3.70
N ALA A 145 -4.76 -18.10 -3.15
CA ALA A 145 -5.60 -18.31 -1.98
C ALA A 145 -6.69 -19.37 -2.24
N MET A 146 -7.36 -19.32 -3.40
CA MET A 146 -8.36 -20.33 -3.78
C MET A 146 -7.72 -21.72 -3.92
N GLU A 147 -6.53 -21.82 -4.50
CA GLU A 147 -5.79 -23.08 -4.59
C GLU A 147 -5.44 -23.66 -3.22
N VAL A 148 -5.00 -22.82 -2.28
CA VAL A 148 -4.72 -23.22 -0.88
C VAL A 148 -5.99 -23.71 -0.17
N LEU A 149 -7.16 -23.21 -0.55
CA LEU A 149 -8.47 -23.68 -0.07
C LEU A 149 -8.95 -24.97 -0.77
N GLY A 150 -8.14 -25.57 -1.63
CA GLY A 150 -8.42 -26.82 -2.32
C GLY A 150 -9.24 -26.67 -3.60
N ILE A 151 -9.34 -25.46 -4.15
CA ILE A 151 -10.03 -25.23 -5.43
C ILE A 151 -9.06 -25.52 -6.57
N ASP A 152 -9.50 -26.35 -7.51
CA ASP A 152 -8.75 -26.73 -8.70
C ASP A 152 -8.20 -25.52 -9.48
N GLN A 153 -6.90 -25.54 -9.71
CA GLN A 153 -6.16 -24.49 -10.42
C GLN A 153 -6.61 -24.35 -11.88
N ALA A 154 -7.00 -25.46 -12.53
CA ALA A 154 -7.40 -25.47 -13.94
C ALA A 154 -8.77 -24.83 -14.21
N ALA A 155 -9.57 -24.59 -13.17
CA ALA A 155 -10.89 -23.97 -13.32
C ALA A 155 -10.76 -22.50 -13.74
N THR A 156 -11.78 -21.99 -14.44
CA THR A 156 -11.87 -20.55 -14.73
C THR A 156 -12.15 -19.76 -13.44
N PHE A 157 -11.80 -18.47 -13.39
CA PHE A 157 -12.07 -17.65 -12.21
C PHE A 157 -13.56 -17.62 -11.82
N VAL A 158 -14.45 -17.60 -12.81
CA VAL A 158 -15.91 -17.64 -12.57
C VAL A 158 -16.29 -18.93 -11.84
N GLU A 159 -15.74 -20.08 -12.26
CA GLU A 159 -15.97 -21.36 -11.60
C GLU A 159 -15.31 -21.42 -10.22
N LYS A 160 -14.11 -20.85 -10.06
CA LYS A 160 -13.41 -20.80 -8.76
C LYS A 160 -14.20 -20.00 -7.73
N LEU A 161 -14.69 -18.81 -8.07
CA LEU A 161 -15.53 -17.99 -7.18
C LEU A 161 -16.84 -18.70 -6.83
N LYS A 162 -17.49 -19.33 -7.81
CA LYS A 162 -18.68 -20.14 -7.55
C LYS A 162 -18.40 -21.28 -6.57
N ARG A 163 -17.28 -21.98 -6.71
CA ARG A 163 -16.86 -23.05 -5.78
C ARG A 163 -16.55 -22.53 -4.38
N LEU A 164 -15.94 -21.34 -4.25
CA LEU A 164 -15.76 -20.70 -2.93
C LEU A 164 -17.11 -20.48 -2.25
N ARG A 165 -18.08 -19.92 -2.97
CA ARG A 165 -19.41 -19.64 -2.43
C ARG A 165 -20.16 -20.92 -2.08
N ASP A 166 -20.23 -21.86 -3.03
CA ASP A 166 -20.95 -23.13 -2.85
C ASP A 166 -20.31 -23.97 -1.73
N GLY A 167 -19.00 -23.81 -1.48
CA GLY A 167 -18.27 -24.38 -0.35
C GLY A 167 -18.44 -23.64 0.99
N GLY A 168 -19.19 -22.53 1.02
CA GLY A 168 -19.44 -21.73 2.22
C GLY A 168 -18.26 -20.89 2.70
N TRP A 169 -17.21 -20.75 1.89
CA TRP A 169 -16.06 -19.90 2.22
C TRP A 169 -16.39 -18.42 2.11
N ILE A 170 -17.33 -18.06 1.24
CA ILE A 170 -17.81 -16.69 1.00
C ILE A 170 -19.34 -16.66 0.84
N GLY A 171 -19.94 -15.52 1.15
CA GLY A 171 -21.35 -15.24 0.84
C GLY A 171 -21.56 -14.71 -0.58
N GLU A 172 -22.81 -14.46 -0.96
CA GLU A 172 -23.14 -13.91 -2.30
C GLU A 172 -22.51 -12.53 -2.53
N THR A 173 -22.60 -11.63 -1.55
CA THR A 173 -22.02 -10.29 -1.66
C THR A 173 -20.50 -10.32 -1.85
N GLU A 174 -19.80 -11.22 -1.17
CA GLU A 174 -18.35 -11.37 -1.35
C GLU A 174 -17.99 -12.02 -2.66
N HIS A 175 -18.84 -12.91 -3.19
CA HIS A 175 -18.67 -13.45 -4.53
C HIS A 175 -18.66 -12.32 -5.57
N GLU A 176 -19.59 -11.36 -5.47
CA GLU A 176 -19.62 -10.18 -6.35
C GLU A 176 -18.37 -9.31 -6.18
N ILE A 177 -17.99 -9.01 -4.93
CA ILE A 177 -16.82 -8.18 -4.62
C ILE A 177 -15.52 -8.82 -5.15
N LEU A 178 -15.30 -10.11 -4.90
CA LEU A 178 -14.11 -10.82 -5.38
C LEU A 178 -14.13 -11.01 -6.92
N GLY A 179 -15.32 -11.02 -7.51
CA GLY A 179 -15.50 -10.90 -8.95
C GLY A 179 -14.93 -9.59 -9.51
N ILE A 180 -15.20 -8.47 -8.83
CA ILE A 180 -14.63 -7.17 -9.19
C ILE A 180 -13.10 -7.17 -9.04
N VAL A 181 -12.55 -7.71 -7.95
CA VAL A 181 -11.09 -7.83 -7.76
C VAL A 181 -10.44 -8.62 -8.90
N THR A 182 -11.08 -9.70 -9.33
CA THR A 182 -10.60 -10.51 -10.45
C THR A 182 -10.61 -9.72 -11.76
N ASP A 183 -11.72 -9.04 -12.07
CA ASP A 183 -11.86 -8.29 -13.32
C ASP A 183 -10.94 -7.06 -13.35
N ALA A 184 -10.74 -6.40 -12.20
CA ALA A 184 -9.78 -5.31 -12.03
C ALA A 184 -8.36 -5.72 -12.42
N GLY A 185 -7.87 -6.86 -11.91
CA GLY A 185 -6.56 -7.39 -12.30
C GLY A 185 -6.49 -7.77 -13.79
N ASN A 186 -7.58 -8.30 -14.36
CA ASN A 186 -7.67 -8.56 -15.80
C ASN A 186 -7.61 -7.29 -16.64
N ALA A 187 -8.35 -6.26 -16.22
CA ALA A 187 -8.45 -4.97 -16.88
C ALA A 187 -7.11 -4.24 -16.88
N ALA A 188 -6.41 -4.27 -15.74
CA ALA A 188 -5.09 -3.70 -15.57
C ALA A 188 -4.04 -4.39 -16.46
N ALA A 189 -4.06 -5.73 -16.52
CA ALA A 189 -3.10 -6.51 -17.30
C ALA A 189 -3.30 -6.40 -18.82
N HIS A 190 -4.56 -6.40 -19.28
CA HIS A 190 -4.85 -6.64 -20.70
C HIS A 190 -5.68 -5.56 -21.38
N ARG A 191 -6.46 -4.77 -20.63
CA ARG A 191 -7.40 -3.77 -21.19
C ARG A 191 -6.94 -2.33 -21.00
N GLY A 192 -5.76 -2.13 -20.40
CA GLY A 192 -5.16 -0.81 -20.21
C GLY A 192 -5.85 0.04 -19.14
N TRP A 193 -6.72 -0.55 -18.31
CA TRP A 193 -7.31 0.16 -17.18
C TRP A 193 -6.22 0.49 -16.16
N ARG A 194 -6.25 1.72 -15.63
CA ARG A 194 -5.27 2.22 -14.67
C ARG A 194 -6.03 2.69 -13.44
N PRO A 195 -6.08 1.89 -12.36
CA PRO A 195 -6.78 2.31 -11.17
C PRO A 195 -6.08 3.49 -10.51
N ASP A 196 -6.87 4.36 -9.91
CA ASP A 196 -6.36 5.37 -8.99
C ASP A 196 -6.08 4.79 -7.59
N GLU A 197 -5.50 5.61 -6.71
CA GLU A 197 -5.14 5.21 -5.35
C GLU A 197 -6.37 4.74 -4.54
N GLN A 198 -7.49 5.44 -4.65
CA GLN A 198 -8.70 5.14 -3.90
C GLN A 198 -9.31 3.81 -4.37
N GLU A 199 -9.37 3.60 -5.67
CA GLU A 199 -9.84 2.35 -6.29
C GLU A 199 -8.98 1.16 -5.84
N VAL A 200 -7.65 1.28 -5.90
CA VAL A 200 -6.76 0.18 -5.45
C VAL A 200 -6.94 -0.11 -3.97
N PHE A 201 -7.02 0.90 -3.10
CA PHE A 201 -7.19 0.67 -1.66
C PHE A 201 -8.50 -0.04 -1.33
N GLN A 202 -9.58 0.25 -2.05
CA GLN A 202 -10.83 -0.50 -1.90
C GLN A 202 -10.68 -1.98 -2.29
N LEU A 203 -9.96 -2.27 -3.38
CA LEU A 203 -9.69 -3.65 -3.81
C LEU A 203 -8.78 -4.41 -2.85
N VAL A 204 -7.76 -3.73 -2.31
CA VAL A 204 -6.89 -4.29 -1.25
C VAL A 204 -7.71 -4.62 -0.01
N GLN A 205 -8.56 -3.71 0.45
CA GLN A 205 -9.41 -3.93 1.63
C GLN A 205 -10.36 -5.12 1.43
N ALA A 206 -10.99 -5.24 0.27
CA ALA A 206 -11.84 -6.38 -0.06
C ALA A 206 -11.07 -7.71 0.00
N MET A 207 -9.85 -7.73 -0.54
CA MET A 207 -8.96 -8.90 -0.47
C MET A 207 -8.58 -9.24 0.97
N GLU A 208 -8.22 -8.24 1.77
CA GLU A 208 -7.82 -8.41 3.16
C GLU A 208 -8.92 -9.05 4.01
N VAL A 209 -10.16 -8.58 3.87
CA VAL A 209 -11.32 -9.14 4.58
C VAL A 209 -11.48 -10.63 4.26
N PHE A 210 -11.40 -11.00 2.99
CA PHE A 210 -11.49 -12.40 2.56
C PHE A 210 -10.35 -13.24 3.15
N LEU A 211 -9.10 -12.83 2.96
CA LEU A 211 -7.92 -13.57 3.41
C LEU A 211 -7.89 -13.73 4.93
N GLN A 212 -8.18 -12.65 5.67
CA GLN A 212 -8.21 -12.69 7.12
C GLN A 212 -9.27 -13.66 7.62
N ARG A 213 -10.46 -13.68 7.03
CA ARG A 213 -11.50 -14.62 7.43
C ARG A 213 -11.13 -16.06 7.09
N ALA A 214 -10.68 -16.30 5.85
CA ALA A 214 -10.39 -17.63 5.33
C ALA A 214 -9.24 -18.32 6.08
N PHE A 215 -8.18 -17.58 6.40
CA PHE A 215 -6.93 -18.17 6.92
C PHE A 215 -6.65 -17.89 8.39
N ILE A 216 -7.16 -16.79 8.96
CA ILE A 216 -6.80 -16.33 10.31
C ILE A 216 -7.94 -16.56 11.30
N VAL A 217 -9.09 -15.92 11.06
CA VAL A 217 -10.21 -15.89 12.03
C VAL A 217 -10.86 -17.27 12.17
N GLY A 218 -11.09 -17.99 11.07
CA GLY A 218 -11.71 -19.31 11.10
C GLY A 218 -11.00 -20.28 12.04
N LYS A 219 -9.67 -20.32 11.99
CA LYS A 219 -8.85 -21.18 12.86
C LYS A 219 -8.95 -20.79 14.34
N GLN A 220 -8.84 -19.50 14.65
CA GLN A 220 -8.86 -19.01 16.03
C GLN A 220 -10.22 -19.20 16.70
N ALA A 221 -11.31 -18.87 16.01
CA ALA A 221 -12.66 -18.96 16.56
C ALA A 221 -13.09 -20.41 16.82
N LEU A 222 -12.75 -21.34 15.93
CA LEU A 222 -13.08 -22.76 16.11
C LEU A 222 -12.35 -23.37 17.32
N GLY A 223 -11.12 -22.95 17.60
CA GLY A 223 -10.37 -23.38 18.79
C GLY A 223 -11.01 -22.95 20.12
N ILE A 224 -11.86 -21.92 20.13
CA ILE A 224 -12.58 -21.50 21.34
C ILE A 224 -13.63 -22.54 21.76
N LYS A 225 -14.18 -23.33 20.82
CA LYS A 225 -15.21 -24.32 21.09
C LYS A 225 -14.83 -25.29 22.21
N GLU A 226 -13.55 -25.64 22.32
CA GLU A 226 -13.03 -26.54 23.36
C GLU A 226 -13.07 -25.94 24.76
N LYS A 227 -13.10 -24.60 24.87
CA LYS A 227 -13.16 -23.85 26.12
C LYS A 227 -14.59 -23.50 26.55
N ILE A 228 -15.58 -23.70 25.68
CA ILE A 228 -16.99 -23.38 25.98
C ILE A 228 -17.57 -24.51 26.85
N PRO A 229 -18.07 -24.21 28.07
CA PRO A 229 -18.71 -25.22 28.91
C PRO A 229 -19.92 -25.87 28.21
N PRO A 230 -20.16 -27.18 28.45
CA PRO A 230 -21.31 -27.85 27.84
C PRO A 230 -22.62 -27.21 28.31
N LYS A 231 -23.58 -27.12 27.38
CA LYS A 231 -24.90 -26.53 27.67
C LYS A 231 -25.58 -27.35 28.78
N PRO A 232 -26.08 -26.72 29.85
CA PRO A 232 -26.79 -27.44 30.91
C PRO A 232 -28.02 -28.15 30.33
N ALA A 233 -28.22 -29.40 30.75
CA ALA A 233 -29.35 -30.19 30.31
C ALA A 233 -30.67 -29.50 30.68
N ARG A 234 -31.60 -29.45 29.73
CA ARG A 234 -32.93 -28.89 29.97
C ARG A 234 -33.63 -29.77 31.02
N ARG A 235 -34.09 -29.18 32.13
CA ARG A 235 -34.94 -29.89 33.10
C ARG A 235 -36.23 -30.29 32.37
N LYS A 236 -36.57 -31.58 32.44
CA LYS A 236 -37.86 -32.10 31.99
C LYS A 236 -38.96 -31.67 32.94
#